data_AF-A0A351RCD9-F1
#
_entry.id   AF-A0A351RCD9-F1
#
_cell.length_a   1.000
_cell.length_b   1.000
_cell.length_c   1.000
_cell.angle_alpha   90.00
_cell.angle_beta   90.00
_cell.angle_gamma   90.00
#
_symmetry.space_group_name_H-M   'P 1'
#
loop_
_entity.id
_entity.type
_entity.pdbx_description
1 polymer ?
#
loop_
_entity_poly.entity_id
_entity_poly.type
_entity_poly.pdbx_seq_one_letter_code
_entity_poly.pdbx_strand_id
1 'polypeptide(L)'
;GRFIERVGFYNPSASANAEGLRIDLARVTHWQNNGAQLSETVARLVKFHAKGPEAAIAAKAKDAAKAEAAKAKAAAEEAAKLKAAADAAKAEADAQAAEAAAAAKAAEAAAAETPAADA
;
A
#
# COMPACT_ATOMS: atom_id res chain seq x y z
N GLY A 1 22.09 24.19 14.59
CA GLY A 1 22.46 25.57 14.22
C GLY A 1 21.85 26.56 15.19
N ARG A 2 22.35 27.81 15.20
CA ARG A 2 21.82 28.90 16.04
C ARG A 2 20.56 29.52 15.41
N PHE A 3 19.58 29.91 16.24
CA PHE A 3 18.35 30.59 15.83
C PHE A 3 18.08 31.80 16.75
N ILE A 4 17.24 32.75 16.31
CA ILE A 4 16.90 33.95 17.10
C ILE A 4 15.87 33.61 18.18
N GLU A 5 14.77 32.98 17.78
CA GLU A 5 13.63 32.68 18.66
C GLU A 5 12.90 31.40 18.23
N ARG A 6 12.34 30.67 19.20
CA ARG A 6 11.44 29.54 18.95
C ARG A 6 9.98 30.01 18.98
N VAL A 7 9.36 30.07 17.81
CA VAL A 7 7.96 30.50 17.64
C VAL A 7 6.93 29.36 17.74
N GLY A 8 7.37 28.10 17.84
CA GLY A 8 6.46 26.96 17.87
C GLY A 8 7.13 25.62 17.68
N PHE A 9 6.34 24.59 17.41
CA PHE A 9 6.79 23.26 17.02
C PHE A 9 5.77 22.58 16.10
N TYR A 10 6.26 21.62 15.30
CA TYR A 10 5.44 20.75 14.46
C TYR A 10 5.92 19.30 14.61
N ASN A 11 5.00 18.43 15.02
CA ASN A 11 5.19 16.99 15.13
C ASN A 11 4.10 16.26 14.31
N PRO A 12 4.39 15.87 13.06
CA PRO A 12 3.42 15.14 12.23
C PRO A 12 3.01 13.79 12.82
N SER A 13 3.88 13.17 13.61
CA SER A 13 3.69 11.85 14.21
C SER A 13 3.07 11.90 15.61
N ALA A 14 2.60 13.08 16.06
CA ALA A 14 1.90 13.19 17.33
C ALA A 14 0.67 12.28 17.37
N SER A 15 0.50 11.60 18.51
CA SER A 15 -0.68 10.79 18.81
C SER A 15 -1.92 11.69 18.97
N ALA A 16 -3.11 11.11 18.92
CA ALA A 16 -4.37 11.88 19.00
C ALA A 16 -4.49 12.74 20.27
N ASN A 17 -3.83 12.34 21.36
CA ASN A 17 -3.88 13.02 22.66
C ASN A 17 -2.74 14.02 22.87
N ALA A 18 -1.79 14.11 21.93
CA ALA A 18 -0.66 15.02 22.01
C ALA A 18 -0.83 16.18 21.02
N GLU A 19 -0.41 17.38 21.42
CA GLU A 19 -0.40 18.54 20.54
C GLU A 19 0.62 18.30 19.41
N GLY A 20 0.14 18.20 18.17
CA GLY A 20 1.00 17.97 16.99
C GLY A 20 1.48 19.25 16.30
N LEU A 21 0.88 20.40 16.62
CA LEU A 21 1.23 21.68 16.03
C LEU A 21 0.91 22.80 17.00
N ARG A 22 1.93 23.59 17.35
CA ARG A 22 1.78 24.82 18.14
C ARG A 22 2.49 25.96 17.44
N ILE A 23 1.80 27.08 17.24
CA ILE A 23 2.36 28.28 16.60
C ILE A 23 1.98 29.52 17.40
N ASP A 24 2.96 30.32 17.80
CA ASP A 24 2.75 31.68 18.27
C ASP A 24 2.57 32.62 17.08
N LEU A 25 1.30 32.92 16.76
CA LEU A 25 0.95 33.79 15.64
C LEU A 25 1.40 35.24 15.82
N ALA A 26 1.50 35.73 17.07
CA ALA A 26 1.94 37.10 17.34
C ALA A 26 3.41 37.27 16.96
N ARG A 27 4.26 36.30 17.33
CA ARG A 27 5.68 36.31 16.98
C ARG A 27 5.93 36.05 15.50
N VAL A 28 5.17 35.14 14.88
CA VAL A 28 5.23 34.94 13.42
C VAL A 28 4.87 36.22 12.65
N THR A 29 3.84 36.94 13.09
CA THR A 29 3.45 38.24 12.49
C THR A 29 4.52 39.29 12.70
N HIS A 30 5.08 39.38 13.91
CA HIS A 30 6.19 40.29 14.21
C HIS A 30 7.37 40.06 13.27
N TRP A 31 7.85 38.83 13.12
CA TRP A 31 9.00 38.54 12.26
C TRP A 31 8.71 38.80 10.78
N GLN A 32 7.51 38.52 10.29
CA GLN A 32 7.10 38.87 8.92
C GLN A 32 7.11 40.38 8.68
N ASN A 33 6.64 41.18 9.65
CA ASN A 33 6.68 42.64 9.58
C ASN A 33 8.13 43.17 9.59
N ASN A 34 9.08 42.41 10.14
CA ASN A 34 10.52 42.69 10.08
C ASN A 34 11.20 42.11 8.81
N GLY A 35 10.44 41.62 7.83
CA GLY A 35 10.94 41.13 6.55
C GLY A 35 11.25 39.63 6.50
N ALA A 36 10.89 38.84 7.51
CA ALA A 36 11.05 37.39 7.45
C ALA A 36 10.09 36.78 6.42
N GLN A 37 10.61 35.96 5.51
CA GLN A 37 9.82 35.23 4.53
C GLN A 37 9.55 33.81 5.02
N LEU A 38 8.28 33.41 5.02
CA LEU A 38 7.89 32.03 5.33
C LEU A 38 8.17 31.12 4.13
N SER A 39 8.68 29.91 4.40
CA SER A 39 8.71 28.85 3.39
C SER A 39 7.30 28.31 3.12
N GLU A 40 7.12 27.65 1.97
CA GLU A 40 5.81 27.13 1.55
C GLU A 40 5.17 26.20 2.61
N THR A 41 5.97 25.30 3.19
CA THR A 41 5.53 24.38 4.24
C THR A 41 5.07 25.13 5.49
N VAL A 42 5.83 26.13 5.94
CA VAL A 42 5.48 26.91 7.14
C VAL A 42 4.23 27.74 6.89
N ALA A 43 4.09 28.36 5.72
CA ALA A 43 2.86 29.08 5.36
C ALA A 43 1.63 28.15 5.38
N ARG A 44 1.79 26.89 4.96
CA ARG A 44 0.74 25.87 5.04
C ARG A 44 0.38 25.54 6.49
N LEU A 45 1.37 25.34 7.36
CA LEU A 45 1.17 25.07 8.79
C LEU A 45 0.49 26.24 9.52
N VAL A 46 0.87 27.48 9.22
CA VAL A 46 0.22 28.68 9.78
C VAL A 46 -1.27 28.73 9.38
N LYS A 47 -1.58 28.44 8.12
CA LYS A 47 -2.97 28.33 7.64
C LYS A 47 -3.75 27.22 8.32
N PHE A 48 -3.12 26.06 8.55
CA PHE A 48 -3.76 24.96 9.29
C PHE A 48 -4.04 25.33 10.74
N HIS A 49 -3.07 25.96 11.41
CA HIS A 49 -3.24 26.45 12.78
C HIS A 49 -4.38 27.47 12.89
N ALA A 50 -4.49 28.39 11.93
CA ALA A 50 -5.57 29.39 11.89
C ALA A 50 -6.98 28.79 11.70
N LYS A 51 -7.09 27.59 11.09
CA LYS A 51 -8.35 26.87 10.93
C LYS A 51 -8.73 25.99 12.13
N GLY A 52 -7.88 25.94 13.15
CA GLY A 52 -8.09 25.16 14.37
C GLY A 52 -7.70 23.68 14.26
N PRO A 53 -7.67 22.96 15.40
CA PRO A 53 -7.24 21.55 15.47
C PRO A 53 -8.12 20.61 14.65
N GLU A 54 -9.41 20.92 14.47
CA GLU A 54 -10.33 20.12 13.66
C GLU A 54 -9.94 20.09 12.18
N ALA A 55 -9.38 21.18 11.63
CA ALA A 55 -8.92 21.20 10.24
C ALA A 55 -7.68 20.33 10.02
N ALA A 56 -6.82 20.20 11.04
CA ALA A 56 -5.68 19.29 11.01
C ALA A 56 -6.12 17.83 11.10
N ILE A 57 -7.15 17.52 11.91
CA ILE A 57 -7.75 16.17 12.01
C ILE A 57 -8.45 15.80 10.70
N ALA A 58 -9.24 16.70 10.11
CA ALA A 58 -9.95 16.47 8.86
C ALA A 58 -8.98 16.24 7.67
N ALA A 59 -7.88 16.99 7.61
CA ALA A 59 -6.84 16.77 6.62
C ALA A 59 -6.16 15.39 6.81
N LYS A 60 -5.74 15.05 8.04
CA LYS A 60 -5.17 13.74 8.36
C LYS A 60 -6.13 12.58 8.05
N ALA A 61 -7.42 12.73 8.32
CA ALA A 61 -8.42 11.71 8.01
C ALA A 61 -8.56 11.49 6.50
N LYS A 62 -8.50 12.58 5.71
CA LYS A 62 -8.57 12.48 4.25
C LYS A 62 -7.32 11.85 3.64
N ASP A 63 -6.14 12.19 4.18
CA ASP A 63 -4.87 11.59 3.75
C ASP A 63 -4.77 10.10 4.18
N ALA A 64 -5.22 9.76 5.38
CA ALA A 64 -5.30 8.37 5.85
C ALA A 64 -6.29 7.54 5.02
N ALA A 65 -7.47 8.08 4.69
CA ALA A 65 -8.44 7.42 3.83
C ALA A 65 -7.88 7.17 2.42
N LYS A 66 -7.09 8.11 1.89
CA LYS A 66 -6.43 7.95 0.58
C LYS A 66 -5.31 6.90 0.63
N ALA A 67 -4.55 6.85 1.73
CA ALA A 67 -3.49 5.86 1.93
C ALA A 67 -4.06 4.44 2.06
N GLU A 68 -5.13 4.26 2.85
CA GLU A 68 -5.82 2.97 2.98
C GLU A 68 -6.50 2.55 1.67
N ALA A 69 -7.11 3.48 0.93
CA ALA A 69 -7.67 3.18 -0.39
C ALA A 69 -6.60 2.75 -1.42
N ALA A 70 -5.42 3.37 -1.38
CA ALA A 70 -4.30 2.98 -2.24
C ALA A 70 -3.76 1.59 -1.88
N LYS A 71 -3.67 1.28 -0.58
CA LYS A 71 -3.26 -0.04 -0.08
C LYS A 71 -4.27 -1.13 -0.38
N ALA A 72 -5.57 -0.85 -0.25
CA ALA A 72 -6.64 -1.78 -0.61
C ALA A 72 -6.64 -2.10 -2.12
N LYS A 73 -6.37 -1.09 -2.96
CA LYS A 73 -6.22 -1.30 -4.41
C LYS A 73 -5.00 -2.17 -4.74
N ALA A 74 -3.87 -1.92 -4.10
CA ALA A 74 -2.65 -2.72 -4.29
C ALA A 74 -2.85 -4.18 -3.82
N ALA A 75 -3.53 -4.38 -2.68
CA ALA A 75 -3.82 -5.73 -2.17
C ALA A 75 -4.82 -6.50 -3.05
N ALA A 76 -5.82 -5.81 -3.62
CA ALA A 76 -6.78 -6.42 -4.55
C ALA A 76 -6.11 -6.84 -5.87
N GLU A 77 -5.15 -6.05 -6.37
CA GLU A 77 -4.40 -6.37 -7.58
C GLU A 77 -3.44 -7.55 -7.38
N GLU A 78 -2.83 -7.66 -6.19
CA GLU A 78 -1.96 -8.79 -5.84
C GLU A 78 -2.75 -10.09 -5.63
N ALA A 79 -3.90 -10.03 -4.96
CA ALA A 79 -4.78 -11.19 -4.76
C ALA A 79 -5.35 -11.73 -6.08
N ALA A 80 -5.62 -10.84 -7.06
CA ALA A 80 -6.04 -11.24 -8.40
C ALA A 80 -4.94 -11.99 -9.17
N LYS A 81 -3.67 -11.56 -9.03
CA LYS A 81 -2.53 -12.26 -9.63
C LYS A 81 -2.27 -13.64 -9.02
N LEU A 82 -2.39 -13.78 -7.70
CA LEU A 82 -2.24 -15.09 -7.05
C LEU A 82 -3.33 -16.08 -7.47
N LYS A 83 -4.59 -15.62 -7.60
CA LYS A 83 -5.69 -16.49 -8.05
C LYS A 83 -5.51 -16.93 -9.51
N ALA A 84 -5.08 -16.02 -10.39
CA ALA A 84 -4.79 -16.34 -11.79
C ALA A 84 -3.63 -17.35 -11.95
N ALA A 85 -2.59 -17.22 -11.12
CA ALA A 85 -1.47 -18.18 -11.11
C ALA A 85 -1.88 -19.57 -10.59
N ALA A 86 -2.77 -19.63 -9.59
CA ALA A 86 -3.26 -20.90 -9.05
C ALA A 86 -4.21 -21.63 -10.02
N ASP A 87 -5.07 -20.91 -10.74
CA ASP A 87 -5.94 -21.50 -11.77
C ASP A 87 -5.13 -22.06 -12.96
N ALA A 88 -4.07 -21.36 -13.38
CA ALA A 88 -3.18 -21.83 -14.44
C ALA A 88 -2.40 -23.10 -14.04
N ALA A 89 -1.86 -23.14 -12.83
CA ALA A 89 -1.13 -24.31 -12.34
C ALA A 89 -2.03 -25.55 -12.17
N LYS A 90 -3.30 -25.37 -11.81
CA LYS A 90 -4.26 -26.47 -11.70
C LYS A 90 -4.67 -27.01 -13.07
N ALA A 91 -4.81 -26.15 -14.08
CA ALA A 91 -5.11 -26.57 -15.45
C ALA A 91 -3.98 -27.41 -16.07
N GLU A 92 -2.72 -27.08 -15.79
CA GLU A 92 -1.58 -27.89 -16.25
C GLU A 92 -1.49 -29.25 -15.54
N ALA A 93 -1.83 -29.32 -14.25
CA ALA A 93 -1.85 -30.57 -13.49
C ALA A 93 -2.96 -31.53 -13.96
N ASP A 94 -4.15 -31.02 -14.29
CA ASP A 94 -5.26 -31.82 -14.81
C ASP A 94 -4.97 -32.37 -16.22
N ALA A 95 -4.27 -31.60 -17.06
CA ALA A 95 -3.84 -32.04 -18.39
C ALA A 95 -2.80 -33.17 -18.34
N GLN A 96 -1.83 -33.09 -17.43
CA GLN A 96 -0.82 -34.14 -17.25
C GLN A 96 -1.40 -35.43 -16.66
N ALA A 97 -2.41 -35.33 -15.79
CA ALA A 97 -3.12 -36.50 -15.26
C ALA A 97 -3.92 -37.24 -16.35
N ALA A 98 -4.51 -36.50 -17.29
CA ALA A 98 -5.21 -37.08 -18.45
C ALA A 98 -4.24 -37.78 -19.42
N GLU A 99 -3.05 -37.20 -19.63
CA GLU A 99 -2.01 -37.79 -20.49
C GLU A 99 -1.41 -39.07 -19.87
N ALA A 100 -1.18 -39.09 -18.54
CA ALA A 100 -0.71 -40.28 -17.83
C ALA A 100 -1.74 -41.43 -17.84
N ALA A 101 -3.03 -41.11 -17.76
CA ALA A 101 -4.11 -42.11 -17.84
C ALA A 101 -4.25 -42.70 -19.26
N ALA A 102 -3.98 -41.90 -20.29
CA ALA A 102 -3.96 -42.37 -21.68
C ALA A 102 -2.75 -43.29 -21.95
N ALA A 103 -1.58 -42.97 -21.40
CA ALA A 103 -0.38 -43.81 -21.52
C ALA A 103 -0.54 -45.18 -20.81
N ALA A 104 -1.21 -45.22 -19.65
CA ALA A 104 -1.49 -46.47 -18.94
C ALA A 104 -2.43 -47.40 -19.73
N LYS A 105 -3.41 -46.84 -20.44
CA LYS A 105 -4.35 -47.61 -21.27
C LYS A 105 -3.71 -48.18 -22.54
N ALA A 106 -2.67 -47.52 -23.08
CA ALA A 106 -1.91 -48.02 -24.22
C ALA A 106 -0.97 -49.18 -23.85
N ALA A 107 -0.45 -49.20 -22.62
CA ALA A 107 0.38 -50.30 -22.12
C ALA A 107 -0.42 -51.58 -21.84
N GLU A 108 -1.70 -51.47 -21.45
CA GLU A 108 -2.58 -52.64 -21.21
C GLU A 108 -3.03 -53.32 -22.53
N ALA A 109 -3.10 -52.57 -23.64
CA ALA A 109 -3.44 -53.12 -24.95
C ALA A 109 -2.29 -53.90 -25.61
N ALA A 110 -1.03 -53.64 -25.24
CA ALA A 110 0.14 -54.31 -25.80
C ALA A 110 0.45 -55.68 -25.14
N ALA A 111 -0.18 -56.00 -24.01
CA ALA A 111 0.02 -57.28 -23.31
C ALA A 111 -0.97 -58.39 -23.71
N ALA A 112 -1.94 -58.11 -24.61
CA ALA A 112 -3.00 -59.05 -24.97
C ALA A 112 -2.84 -59.75 -26.35
N GLU A 113 -1.75 -59.52 -27.10
CA GLU A 113 -1.42 -60.32 -28.28
C GLU A 113 -0.06 -61.04 -28.13
N THR A 114 -0.06 -62.07 -27.28
CA THR A 114 0.73 -63.28 -27.54
C THR A 114 -0.23 -64.43 -27.87
N PRO A 115 -0.12 -64.98 -29.09
CA PRO A 115 0.05 -66.42 -29.23
C PRO A 115 1.34 -66.68 -30.03
N ALA A 116 2.32 -67.40 -29.50
CA ALA A 116 2.37 -68.87 -29.48
C ALA A 116 2.41 -69.50 -30.89
N ALA A 117 3.60 -69.94 -31.32
CA ALA A 117 3.92 -71.07 -32.24
C ALA A 117 5.47 -71.11 -32.34
N ASP A 118 6.22 -71.98 -31.64
CA ASP A 118 6.38 -73.44 -31.74
C ASP A 118 7.05 -73.94 -33.05
N ALA A 119 8.05 -74.82 -32.87
CA ALA A 119 8.85 -75.62 -33.81
C ALA A 119 10.25 -75.11 -34.23
#